data_AF-A0AAD5UTH3-F1
#
_entry.id   AF-A0AAD5UTH3-F1
#
_cell.length_a   1.000
_cell.length_b   1.000
_cell.length_c   1.000
_cell.angle_alpha   90.00
_cell.angle_beta   90.00
_cell.angle_gamma   90.00
#
_symmetry.space_group_name_H-M   'P 1'
#
loop_
_entity.id
_entity.type
_entity.pdbx_description
1 polymer ?
#
loop_
_entity_poly.entity_id
_entity_poly.type
_entity_poly.pdbx_seq_one_letter_code
_entity_poly.pdbx_strand_id
1 'polypeptide(L)'
;MARTSLVQTTPSAGTEVPAREYTEEQQAQIKALGEYAHTLLLPESDPYHVWELRWLNKPDTMPRYMRAAKWKFDDAKKRIKGTMEWRREYKPDLIRPDEVKIEDEAGKIIINGFDRDGRPIIYMNPGRQNTAESPRQLRHLVWCLERAKDLMPPGQESVVILIDYKTTTLRTNPSISTARKVLHILQNHYVETLGRGLVVNLPMLLNFFYKGISPFLDPITRDKIRFNPDLSDLIPKEQLTADLGGGYDYEFDHETYWNQILEVCGIAPDGTRVEKLEPESEVKPLLALDVKGDGEQDEKSSSGGYSRNDSEVQIEHVPVPPSPQADSTQPVHDEFERLTLDVGTEVAASA
;
A
#
# COMPACT_ATOMS: atom_id res chain seq x y z
N MET A 1 20.52 10.18 -23.61
CA MET A 1 20.55 8.81 -23.08
C MET A 1 19.65 7.96 -23.95
N ALA A 2 19.70 6.63 -23.85
CA ALA A 2 18.76 5.81 -24.61
C ALA A 2 17.39 5.89 -23.92
N ARG A 3 16.38 6.24 -24.70
CA ARG A 3 14.99 6.28 -24.25
C ARG A 3 14.52 4.87 -23.89
N THR A 4 13.74 4.74 -22.82
CA THR A 4 13.29 3.42 -22.31
C THR A 4 11.87 3.47 -21.75
N SER A 5 11.14 2.36 -21.84
CA SER A 5 9.85 2.14 -21.17
C SER A 5 9.97 1.21 -19.95
N LEU A 6 11.20 0.88 -19.55
CA LEU A 6 11.44 0.04 -18.38
C LEU A 6 11.12 0.80 -17.09
N VAL A 7 10.45 0.14 -16.16
CA VAL A 7 10.16 0.68 -14.83
C VAL A 7 11.33 0.38 -13.90
N GLN A 8 11.78 1.36 -13.13
CA GLN A 8 12.76 1.13 -12.07
C GLN A 8 12.04 0.59 -10.86
N THR A 9 12.27 -0.69 -10.57
CA THR A 9 11.61 -1.45 -9.50
C THR A 9 12.52 -1.73 -8.31
N THR A 10 13.77 -1.28 -8.37
CA THR A 10 14.74 -1.38 -7.26
C THR A 10 15.45 -0.04 -7.00
N PRO A 11 15.82 0.25 -5.73
CA PRO A 11 16.64 1.41 -5.39
C PRO A 11 18.01 1.41 -6.08
N SER A 12 18.71 2.54 -6.00
CA SER A 12 20.12 2.61 -6.42
C SER A 12 20.98 1.64 -5.61
N ALA A 13 22.05 1.13 -6.23
CA ALA A 13 23.00 0.27 -5.54
C ALA A 13 23.62 1.02 -4.34
N GLY A 14 23.65 0.38 -3.18
CA GLY A 14 24.17 0.98 -1.95
C GLY A 14 23.20 1.93 -1.23
N THR A 15 21.93 2.02 -1.66
CA THR A 15 20.92 2.74 -0.89
C THR A 15 20.75 2.13 0.50
N GLU A 16 20.97 2.93 1.54
CA GLU A 16 20.73 2.56 2.92
C GLU A 16 19.33 2.98 3.34
N VAL A 17 18.51 2.00 3.76
CA VAL A 17 17.20 2.29 4.35
C VAL A 17 17.41 2.63 5.83
N PRO A 18 17.00 3.82 6.29
CA PRO A 18 17.16 4.20 7.69
C PRO A 18 16.46 3.20 8.62
N ALA A 19 17.23 2.54 9.48
CA ALA A 19 16.69 1.62 10.47
C ALA A 19 15.85 2.36 11.50
N ARG A 20 14.79 1.70 11.97
CA ARG A 20 13.99 2.18 13.10
C ARG A 20 14.22 1.29 14.30
N GLU A 21 14.55 1.92 15.41
CA GLU A 21 14.78 1.25 16.68
C GLU A 21 13.61 1.53 17.61
N TYR A 22 13.28 0.52 18.42
CA TYR A 22 12.23 0.59 19.43
C TYR A 22 12.79 0.16 20.78
N THR A 23 12.42 0.88 21.83
CA THR A 23 12.74 0.48 23.20
C THR A 23 12.05 -0.84 23.55
N GLU A 24 12.49 -1.52 24.61
CA GLU A 24 11.84 -2.76 25.08
C GLU A 24 10.36 -2.55 25.40
N GLU A 25 10.00 -1.41 26.00
CA GLU A 25 8.61 -1.04 26.27
C GLU A 25 7.80 -0.90 24.98
N GLN A 26 8.35 -0.22 23.98
CA GLN A 26 7.72 -0.05 22.68
C GLN A 26 7.54 -1.40 21.96
N GLN A 27 8.54 -2.28 22.03
CA GLN A 27 8.46 -3.63 21.48
C GLN A 27 7.37 -4.46 22.17
N ALA A 28 7.24 -4.36 23.49
CA ALA A 28 6.18 -5.01 24.25
C ALA A 28 4.79 -4.50 23.82
N GLN A 29 4.62 -3.18 23.63
CA GLN A 29 3.36 -2.62 23.14
C GLN A 29 3.04 -3.03 21.69
N ILE A 30 4.05 -3.08 20.81
CA ILE A 30 3.92 -3.57 19.43
C ILE A 30 3.44 -5.02 19.43
N LYS A 31 4.04 -5.88 20.25
CA LYS A 31 3.64 -7.28 20.41
C LYS A 31 2.20 -7.39 20.93
N ALA A 32 1.86 -6.66 21.99
CA ALA A 32 0.52 -6.67 22.57
C ALA A 32 -0.56 -6.17 21.59
N LEU A 33 -0.23 -5.20 20.73
CA LEU A 33 -1.15 -4.75 19.68
C LEU A 33 -1.36 -5.83 18.63
N GLY A 34 -0.29 -6.54 18.25
CA GLY A 34 -0.35 -7.71 17.39
C GLY A 34 -1.26 -8.80 17.96
N GLU A 35 -1.07 -9.18 19.21
CA GLU A 35 -1.91 -10.16 19.91
C GLU A 35 -3.39 -9.74 19.90
N TYR A 36 -3.68 -8.48 20.25
CA TYR A 36 -5.04 -7.94 20.17
C TYR A 36 -5.61 -8.00 18.74
N ALA A 37 -4.86 -7.58 17.72
CA ALA A 37 -5.34 -7.60 16.35
C ALA A 37 -5.66 -9.03 15.87
N HIS A 38 -4.86 -10.02 16.28
CA HIS A 38 -5.13 -11.42 15.95
C HIS A 38 -6.42 -11.94 16.60
N THR A 39 -6.83 -11.41 17.77
CA THR A 39 -8.15 -11.76 18.35
C THR A 39 -9.33 -11.26 17.52
N LEU A 40 -9.11 -10.29 16.62
CA LEU A 40 -10.14 -9.72 15.77
C LEU A 40 -10.23 -10.41 14.40
N LEU A 41 -9.32 -11.33 14.07
CA LEU A 41 -9.28 -12.00 12.76
C LEU A 41 -10.64 -12.59 12.39
N LEU A 42 -10.97 -12.52 11.10
CA LEU A 42 -12.07 -13.31 10.56
C LEU A 42 -11.83 -14.81 10.82
N PRO A 43 -12.89 -15.65 10.90
CA PRO A 43 -12.73 -17.09 10.96
C PRO A 43 -11.95 -17.62 9.73
N GLU A 44 -11.21 -18.72 9.89
CA GLU A 44 -10.45 -19.34 8.78
C GLU A 44 -11.34 -19.73 7.59
N SER A 45 -12.63 -19.95 7.81
CA SER A 45 -13.61 -20.24 6.76
C SER A 45 -13.97 -19.02 5.90
N ASP A 46 -13.66 -17.80 6.33
CA ASP A 46 -13.92 -16.60 5.56
C ASP A 46 -12.86 -16.44 4.44
N PRO A 47 -13.26 -16.27 3.17
CA PRO A 47 -12.31 -16.17 2.07
C PRO A 47 -11.36 -14.96 2.17
N TYR A 48 -11.67 -13.95 2.98
CA TYR A 48 -10.80 -12.80 3.20
C TYR A 48 -9.78 -13.00 4.33
N HIS A 49 -9.91 -14.06 5.14
CA HIS A 49 -9.03 -14.34 6.29
C HIS A 49 -7.54 -14.30 5.93
N VAL A 50 -7.15 -14.98 4.84
CA VAL A 50 -5.76 -15.07 4.38
C VAL A 50 -5.17 -13.70 4.04
N TRP A 51 -5.97 -12.79 3.49
CA TRP A 51 -5.55 -11.44 3.12
C TRP A 51 -5.37 -10.54 4.33
N GLU A 52 -6.27 -10.69 5.31
CA GLU A 52 -6.17 -10.00 6.59
C GLU A 52 -4.93 -10.47 7.37
N LEU A 53 -4.71 -11.78 7.44
CA LEU A 53 -3.53 -12.37 8.08
C LEU A 53 -2.23 -11.93 7.40
N ARG A 54 -2.19 -11.93 6.05
CA ARG A 54 -1.04 -11.42 5.29
C ARG A 54 -0.71 -9.98 5.65
N TRP A 55 -1.71 -9.13 5.85
CA TRP A 55 -1.51 -7.73 6.20
C TRP A 55 -1.04 -7.56 7.65
N LEU A 56 -1.64 -8.29 8.61
CA LEU A 56 -1.23 -8.24 10.02
C LEU A 56 0.19 -8.76 10.25
N ASN A 57 0.60 -9.78 9.50
CA ASN A 57 1.92 -10.42 9.63
C ASN A 57 3.06 -9.61 9.01
N LYS A 58 2.78 -8.49 8.34
CA LYS A 58 3.87 -7.61 7.89
C LYS A 58 4.55 -6.98 9.12
N PRO A 59 5.90 -7.03 9.20
CA PRO A 59 6.63 -6.60 10.38
C PRO A 59 6.44 -5.12 10.71
N ASP A 60 6.09 -4.30 9.72
CA ASP A 60 5.84 -2.88 9.85
C ASP A 60 4.40 -2.51 10.27
N THR A 61 3.43 -3.43 10.19
CA THR A 61 2.03 -3.11 10.48
C THR A 61 1.85 -2.61 11.91
N MET A 62 2.18 -3.42 12.93
CA MET A 62 1.96 -3.03 14.32
C MET A 62 2.73 -1.76 14.74
N PRO A 63 4.04 -1.62 14.41
CA PRO A 63 4.79 -0.40 14.71
C PRO A 63 4.16 0.88 14.14
N ARG A 64 3.62 0.85 12.90
CA ARG A 64 2.95 2.02 12.31
C ARG A 64 1.74 2.47 13.10
N TYR A 65 0.88 1.53 13.51
CA TYR A 65 -0.32 1.86 14.26
C TYR A 65 0.01 2.41 15.65
N MET A 66 1.05 1.87 16.30
CA MET A 66 1.55 2.41 17.57
C MET A 66 2.09 3.84 17.41
N ARG A 67 2.91 4.11 16.39
CA ARG A 67 3.43 5.46 16.10
C ARG A 67 2.32 6.45 15.75
N ALA A 68 1.38 6.05 14.91
CA ALA A 68 0.21 6.87 14.54
C ALA A 68 -0.67 7.20 15.76
N ALA A 69 -0.72 6.30 16.73
CA ALA A 69 -1.39 6.50 18.01
C ALA A 69 -0.54 7.24 19.05
N LYS A 70 0.67 7.70 18.69
CA LYS A 70 1.62 8.34 19.61
C LYS A 70 1.88 7.48 20.86
N TRP A 71 1.99 6.17 20.65
CA TRP A 71 2.22 5.15 21.69
C TRP A 71 1.10 5.05 22.74
N LYS A 72 -0.11 5.53 22.43
CA LYS A 72 -1.31 5.31 23.24
C LYS A 72 -2.00 4.02 22.79
N PHE A 73 -1.93 3.00 23.64
CA PHE A 73 -2.37 1.65 23.29
C PHE A 73 -3.85 1.57 22.85
N ASP A 74 -4.77 2.18 23.60
CA ASP A 74 -6.20 2.14 23.25
C ASP A 74 -6.53 2.87 21.93
N ASP A 75 -5.80 3.94 21.63
CA ASP A 75 -5.95 4.64 20.35
C ASP A 75 -5.41 3.76 19.20
N ALA A 76 -4.32 3.04 19.42
CA ALA A 76 -3.77 2.08 18.44
C ALA A 76 -4.77 0.94 18.18
N LYS A 77 -5.40 0.39 19.23
CA LYS A 77 -6.46 -0.63 19.12
C LYS A 77 -7.64 -0.15 18.27
N LYS A 78 -8.11 1.08 18.49
CA LYS A 78 -9.21 1.67 17.70
C LYS A 78 -8.82 1.82 16.22
N ARG A 79 -7.63 2.35 15.95
CA ARG A 79 -7.12 2.58 14.59
C ARG A 79 -6.94 1.28 13.81
N ILE A 80 -6.31 0.28 14.42
CA ILE A 80 -6.06 -0.99 13.72
C ILE A 80 -7.35 -1.74 13.45
N LYS A 81 -8.28 -1.79 14.43
CA LYS A 81 -9.62 -2.36 14.26
C LYS A 81 -10.38 -1.68 13.11
N GLY A 82 -10.42 -0.34 13.10
CA GLY A 82 -11.10 0.40 12.03
C GLY A 82 -10.48 0.17 10.65
N THR A 83 -9.16 -0.05 10.57
CA THR A 83 -8.55 -0.42 9.29
C THR A 83 -8.85 -1.85 8.89
N MET A 84 -8.86 -2.81 9.83
CA MET A 84 -9.26 -4.19 9.54
C MET A 84 -10.68 -4.22 8.97
N GLU A 85 -11.62 -3.53 9.61
CA GLU A 85 -13.01 -3.38 9.13
C GLU A 85 -13.06 -2.77 7.72
N TRP A 86 -12.36 -1.65 7.50
CA TRP A 86 -12.27 -1.04 6.17
C TRP A 86 -11.65 -1.98 5.13
N ARG A 87 -10.61 -2.75 5.47
CA ARG A 87 -9.98 -3.70 4.54
C ARG A 87 -10.93 -4.83 4.15
N ARG A 88 -11.81 -5.28 5.05
CA ARG A 88 -12.81 -6.32 4.75
C ARG A 88 -13.84 -5.85 3.72
N GLU A 89 -14.27 -4.59 3.83
CA GLU A 89 -15.22 -3.97 2.91
C GLU A 89 -14.54 -3.57 1.59
N TYR A 90 -13.46 -2.80 1.69
CA TYR A 90 -12.79 -2.18 0.55
C TYR A 90 -11.90 -3.16 -0.22
N LYS A 91 -11.38 -4.21 0.43
CA LYS A 91 -10.52 -5.25 -0.16
C LYS A 91 -9.36 -4.70 -1.00
N PRO A 92 -8.48 -3.84 -0.44
CA PRO A 92 -7.38 -3.24 -1.19
C PRO A 92 -6.37 -4.27 -1.73
N ASP A 93 -6.23 -5.42 -1.09
CA ASP A 93 -5.37 -6.51 -1.56
C ASP A 93 -5.89 -7.18 -2.84
N LEU A 94 -7.20 -7.11 -3.09
CA LEU A 94 -7.91 -7.85 -4.14
C LEU A 94 -8.49 -6.93 -5.23
N ILE A 95 -7.96 -5.72 -5.36
CA ILE A 95 -8.33 -4.84 -6.48
C ILE A 95 -7.90 -5.51 -7.76
N ARG A 96 -8.86 -5.84 -8.62
CA ARG A 96 -8.57 -6.49 -9.88
C ARG A 96 -7.85 -5.52 -10.82
N PRO A 97 -6.79 -5.94 -11.52
CA PRO A 97 -6.12 -5.09 -12.48
C PRO A 97 -7.05 -4.54 -13.57
N ASP A 98 -7.93 -5.38 -14.12
CA ASP A 98 -8.88 -4.98 -15.17
C ASP A 98 -9.87 -3.90 -14.73
N GLU A 99 -10.26 -3.89 -13.45
CA GLU A 99 -11.14 -2.88 -12.85
C GLU A 99 -10.55 -1.47 -12.98
N VAL A 100 -9.23 -1.32 -12.77
CA VAL A 100 -8.57 -0.01 -12.65
C VAL A 100 -7.66 0.35 -13.81
N LYS A 101 -7.34 -0.58 -14.71
CA LYS A 101 -6.41 -0.37 -15.85
C LYS A 101 -6.75 0.87 -16.69
N ILE A 102 -8.04 1.11 -16.96
CA ILE A 102 -8.53 2.29 -17.69
C ILE A 102 -8.10 3.62 -17.06
N GLU A 103 -7.93 3.66 -15.74
CA GLU A 103 -7.50 4.87 -15.03
C GLU A 103 -6.04 5.22 -15.31
N ASP A 104 -5.22 4.27 -15.78
CA ASP A 104 -3.79 4.46 -16.02
C ASP A 104 -3.39 4.54 -17.50
N GLU A 105 -4.33 4.45 -18.44
CA GLU A 105 -4.03 4.57 -19.89
C GLU A 105 -3.24 5.84 -20.26
N ALA A 106 -3.49 6.92 -19.51
CA ALA A 106 -2.80 8.18 -19.69
C ALA A 106 -1.59 8.37 -18.76
N GLY A 107 -1.21 7.39 -17.93
CA GLY A 107 -0.05 7.46 -17.02
C GLY A 107 -0.16 8.59 -16.00
N LYS A 108 -1.34 8.77 -15.40
CA LYS A 108 -1.60 9.85 -14.44
C LYS A 108 -1.13 9.55 -13.03
N ILE A 109 -1.01 8.27 -12.65
CA ILE A 109 -0.41 7.83 -11.39
C ILE A 109 0.48 6.63 -11.70
N ILE A 110 1.79 6.86 -11.77
CA ILE A 110 2.76 5.79 -12.08
C ILE A 110 3.76 5.61 -10.94
N ILE A 111 4.29 4.40 -10.79
CA ILE A 111 5.36 4.09 -9.83
C ILE A 111 6.64 3.89 -10.61
N ASN A 112 7.67 4.66 -10.30
CA ASN A 112 8.96 4.52 -10.96
C ASN A 112 10.08 5.03 -10.05
N GLY A 113 11.11 4.25 -9.85
CA GLY A 113 12.31 4.69 -9.14
C GLY A 113 12.10 4.96 -7.65
N PHE A 114 13.20 5.36 -7.01
CA PHE A 114 13.32 5.44 -5.55
C PHE A 114 14.05 6.70 -5.11
N ASP A 115 13.67 7.24 -3.95
CA ASP A 115 14.42 8.34 -3.32
C ASP A 115 15.71 7.84 -2.66
N ARG A 116 16.50 8.78 -2.12
CA ARG A 116 17.79 8.48 -1.48
C ARG A 116 17.69 7.56 -0.25
N ASP A 117 16.52 7.46 0.37
CA ASP A 117 16.27 6.60 1.54
C ASP A 117 15.60 5.26 1.14
N GLY A 118 15.54 4.97 -0.17
CA GLY A 118 14.97 3.74 -0.71
C GLY A 118 13.45 3.71 -0.73
N ARG A 119 12.78 4.85 -0.68
CA ARG A 119 11.31 4.92 -0.78
C ARG A 119 10.88 4.86 -2.24
N PRO A 120 9.96 3.96 -2.64
CA PRO A 120 9.41 3.97 -3.99
C PRO A 120 8.64 5.27 -4.25
N ILE A 121 8.78 5.80 -5.46
CA ILE A 121 8.17 7.07 -5.87
C ILE A 121 6.89 6.81 -6.65
N ILE A 122 5.79 7.37 -6.16
CA ILE A 122 4.52 7.48 -6.87
C ILE A 122 4.47 8.85 -7.53
N TYR A 123 4.63 8.89 -8.85
CA TYR A 123 4.42 10.09 -9.66
C TYR A 123 2.93 10.29 -9.89
N MET A 124 2.45 11.49 -9.67
CA MET A 124 1.09 11.91 -9.95
C MET A 124 1.12 13.12 -10.89
N ASN A 125 0.47 13.01 -12.04
CA ASN A 125 0.30 14.13 -12.97
C ASN A 125 -1.20 14.38 -13.16
N PRO A 126 -1.80 15.32 -12.39
CA PRO A 126 -3.20 15.66 -12.52
C PRO A 126 -3.57 16.17 -13.92
N GLY A 127 -2.64 16.75 -14.67
CA GLY A 127 -2.84 17.15 -16.07
C GLY A 127 -3.12 16.00 -17.03
N ARG A 128 -2.82 14.75 -16.65
CA ARG A 128 -3.09 13.54 -17.43
C ARG A 128 -4.40 12.85 -17.05
N GLN A 129 -5.30 13.53 -16.33
CA GLN A 129 -6.62 12.99 -16.02
C GLN A 129 -7.38 12.62 -17.30
N ASN A 130 -7.73 11.34 -17.44
CA ASN A 130 -8.31 10.75 -18.64
C ASN A 130 -9.75 10.24 -18.46
N THR A 131 -10.26 10.19 -17.24
CA THR A 131 -11.59 9.64 -16.92
C THR A 131 -12.46 10.67 -16.19
N ALA A 132 -13.78 10.47 -16.29
CA ALA A 132 -14.74 11.18 -15.44
C ALA A 132 -14.59 10.76 -13.97
N GLU A 133 -14.88 11.68 -13.06
CA GLU A 133 -14.84 11.42 -11.61
C GLU A 133 -15.75 10.24 -11.24
N SER A 134 -15.18 9.24 -10.57
CA SER A 134 -15.89 8.03 -10.17
C SER A 134 -15.18 7.35 -8.98
N PRO A 135 -15.85 6.47 -8.23
CA PRO A 135 -15.21 5.69 -7.16
C PRO A 135 -13.98 4.89 -7.62
N ARG A 136 -13.92 4.51 -8.91
CA ARG A 136 -12.80 3.81 -9.52
C ARG A 136 -11.48 4.60 -9.47
N GLN A 137 -11.53 5.93 -9.49
CA GLN A 137 -10.32 6.75 -9.33
C GLN A 137 -9.67 6.56 -7.96
N LEU A 138 -10.48 6.42 -6.90
CA LEU A 138 -9.99 6.10 -5.56
C LEU A 138 -9.46 4.66 -5.50
N ARG A 139 -10.15 3.71 -6.17
CA ARG A 139 -9.66 2.32 -6.31
C ARG A 139 -8.28 2.28 -6.97
N HIS A 140 -8.08 3.02 -8.06
CA HIS A 140 -6.80 3.11 -8.74
C HIS A 140 -5.71 3.71 -7.86
N LEU A 141 -5.99 4.80 -7.13
CA LEU A 141 -5.02 5.37 -6.18
C LEU A 141 -4.62 4.33 -5.11
N VAL A 142 -5.58 3.62 -4.53
CA VAL A 142 -5.30 2.59 -3.53
C VAL A 142 -4.53 1.42 -4.13
N TRP A 143 -4.85 1.03 -5.37
CA TRP A 143 -4.08 0.03 -6.11
C TRP A 143 -2.62 0.46 -6.23
N CYS A 144 -2.34 1.69 -6.68
CA CYS A 144 -0.97 2.21 -6.79
C CYS A 144 -0.26 2.28 -5.43
N LEU A 145 -0.97 2.63 -4.35
CA LEU A 145 -0.40 2.62 -2.99
C LEU A 145 0.01 1.21 -2.56
N GLU A 146 -0.84 0.21 -2.78
CA GLU A 146 -0.51 -1.19 -2.45
C GLU A 146 0.65 -1.71 -3.32
N ARG A 147 0.70 -1.37 -4.62
CA ARG A 147 1.82 -1.72 -5.51
C ARG A 147 3.12 -1.06 -5.08
N ALA A 148 3.10 0.21 -4.70
CA ALA A 148 4.28 0.90 -4.18
C ALA A 148 4.78 0.25 -2.88
N LYS A 149 3.86 -0.23 -2.02
CA LYS A 149 4.23 -1.00 -0.81
C LYS A 149 4.83 -2.36 -1.14
N ASP A 150 4.37 -3.01 -2.22
CA ASP A 150 4.96 -4.28 -2.69
C ASP A 150 6.41 -4.09 -3.19
N LEU A 151 6.77 -2.88 -3.64
CA LEU A 151 8.11 -2.51 -4.11
C LEU A 151 9.05 -1.98 -3.02
N MET A 152 8.61 -1.88 -1.76
CA MET A 152 9.47 -1.38 -0.69
C MET A 152 10.64 -2.34 -0.42
N PRO A 153 11.89 -1.86 -0.39
CA PRO A 153 13.01 -2.69 0.04
C PRO A 153 12.88 -3.07 1.53
N PRO A 154 13.58 -4.12 2.00
CA PRO A 154 13.55 -4.54 3.40
C PRO A 154 13.80 -3.38 4.37
N GLY A 155 12.97 -3.27 5.40
CA GLY A 155 13.02 -2.20 6.41
C GLY A 155 12.38 -0.88 5.97
N GLN A 156 12.05 -0.68 4.68
CA GLN A 156 11.40 0.55 4.24
C GLN A 156 9.91 0.46 4.49
N GLU A 157 9.38 1.57 5.01
CA GLU A 157 7.99 1.66 5.41
C GLU A 157 7.25 2.81 4.72
N SER A 158 7.88 3.57 3.84
CA SER A 158 7.28 4.80 3.34
C SER A 158 7.50 5.01 1.86
N VAL A 159 6.56 5.76 1.27
CA VAL A 159 6.59 6.14 -0.15
C VAL A 159 6.93 7.62 -0.28
N VAL A 160 7.40 7.98 -1.46
CA VAL A 160 7.36 9.37 -1.93
C VAL A 160 6.15 9.55 -2.83
N ILE A 161 5.40 10.62 -2.63
CA ILE A 161 4.39 11.08 -3.59
C ILE A 161 4.96 12.33 -4.27
N LEU A 162 5.23 12.26 -5.56
CA LEU A 162 5.69 13.37 -6.37
C LEU A 162 4.57 13.82 -7.29
N ILE A 163 4.05 15.02 -7.07
CA ILE A 163 2.96 15.61 -7.86
C ILE A 163 3.53 16.66 -8.81
N ASP A 164 3.41 16.41 -10.11
CA ASP A 164 3.80 17.36 -11.15
C ASP A 164 2.58 18.13 -11.68
N TYR A 165 2.59 19.45 -11.47
CA TYR A 165 1.52 20.34 -11.92
C TYR A 165 1.75 20.99 -13.30
N LYS A 166 2.84 20.65 -14.00
CA LYS A 166 3.26 21.30 -15.26
C LYS A 166 2.16 21.37 -16.31
N THR A 167 1.38 20.30 -16.45
CA THR A 167 0.30 20.17 -17.46
C THR A 167 -1.10 20.29 -16.85
N THR A 168 -1.21 20.64 -15.56
CA THR A 168 -2.50 20.68 -14.86
C THR A 168 -3.31 21.91 -15.25
N THR A 169 -4.62 21.71 -15.49
CA THR A 169 -5.59 22.77 -15.72
C THR A 169 -6.66 22.75 -14.64
N LEU A 170 -7.49 23.80 -14.54
CA LEU A 170 -8.62 23.82 -13.59
C LEU A 170 -9.60 22.65 -13.81
N ARG A 171 -9.74 22.15 -15.05
CA ARG A 171 -10.63 21.04 -15.39
C ARG A 171 -10.09 19.68 -14.93
N THR A 172 -8.78 19.54 -14.91
CA THR A 172 -8.12 18.26 -14.58
C THR A 172 -7.72 18.18 -13.11
N ASN A 173 -7.86 19.28 -12.36
CA ASN A 173 -7.63 19.30 -10.93
C ASN A 173 -8.73 18.49 -10.20
N PRO A 174 -8.38 17.64 -9.22
CA PRO A 174 -9.37 16.88 -8.48
C PRO A 174 -10.36 17.80 -7.74
N SER A 175 -11.60 17.33 -7.63
CA SER A 175 -12.63 18.00 -6.83
C SER A 175 -12.25 18.00 -5.34
N ILE A 176 -12.77 18.97 -4.57
CA ILE A 176 -12.59 19.02 -3.11
C ILE A 176 -13.16 17.74 -2.45
N SER A 177 -14.27 17.22 -2.99
CA SER A 177 -14.89 15.98 -2.50
C SER A 177 -13.93 14.79 -2.64
N THR A 178 -13.34 14.61 -3.82
CA THR A 178 -12.34 13.57 -4.06
C THR A 178 -11.11 13.77 -3.18
N ALA A 179 -10.60 14.99 -3.05
CA ALA A 179 -9.46 15.27 -2.17
C ALA A 179 -9.74 14.89 -0.69
N ARG A 180 -10.95 15.16 -0.18
CA ARG A 180 -11.35 14.76 1.18
C ARG A 180 -11.41 13.24 1.34
N LYS A 181 -11.94 12.52 0.35
CA LYS A 181 -12.00 11.04 0.36
C LYS A 181 -10.60 10.43 0.35
N VAL A 182 -9.71 10.93 -0.52
CA VAL A 182 -8.30 10.51 -0.55
C VAL A 182 -7.65 10.74 0.80
N LEU A 183 -7.81 11.94 1.35
CA LEU A 183 -7.20 12.28 2.63
C LEU A 183 -7.72 11.39 3.77
N HIS A 184 -9.04 11.13 3.80
CA HIS A 184 -9.64 10.25 4.78
C HIS A 184 -9.04 8.84 4.73
N ILE A 185 -8.87 8.26 3.53
CA ILE A 185 -8.22 6.95 3.35
C ILE A 185 -6.77 6.99 3.85
N LEU A 186 -6.02 8.02 3.46
CA LEU A 186 -4.61 8.14 3.83
C LEU A 186 -4.40 8.30 5.35
N GLN A 187 -5.22 9.13 5.99
CA GLN A 187 -5.11 9.44 7.43
C GLN A 187 -5.58 8.31 8.35
N ASN A 188 -6.55 7.51 7.91
CA ASN A 188 -7.14 6.46 8.75
C ASN A 188 -6.59 5.07 8.45
N HIS A 189 -6.22 4.77 7.20
CA HIS A 189 -5.89 3.41 6.76
C HIS A 189 -4.47 3.24 6.21
N TYR A 190 -3.83 4.31 5.73
CA TYR A 190 -2.42 4.32 5.32
C TYR A 190 -1.56 5.15 6.27
N VAL A 191 -1.76 4.93 7.56
CA VAL A 191 -1.02 5.64 8.62
C VAL A 191 0.49 5.44 8.46
N GLU A 192 1.27 6.49 8.73
CA GLU A 192 2.73 6.45 8.69
C GLU A 192 3.32 5.98 7.34
N THR A 193 2.55 6.03 6.24
CA THR A 193 2.97 5.55 4.91
C THR A 193 3.61 6.65 4.06
N LEU A 194 3.19 7.92 4.21
CA LEU A 194 3.84 9.03 3.53
C LEU A 194 5.19 9.34 4.19
N GLY A 195 6.27 9.18 3.43
CA GLY A 195 7.62 9.58 3.83
C GLY A 195 7.89 11.01 3.40
N ARG A 196 7.59 11.33 2.13
CA ARG A 196 7.80 12.67 1.55
C ARG A 196 6.72 13.00 0.52
N GLY A 197 6.18 14.21 0.60
CA GLY A 197 5.36 14.80 -0.46
C GLY A 197 6.20 15.82 -1.23
N LEU A 198 6.33 15.64 -2.54
CA LEU A 198 7.07 16.54 -3.42
C LEU A 198 6.07 17.13 -4.40
N VAL A 199 5.99 18.46 -4.47
CA VAL A 199 5.09 19.12 -5.40
C VAL A 199 5.89 20.04 -6.29
N VAL A 200 5.89 19.80 -7.60
CA VAL A 200 6.74 20.50 -8.57
C VAL A 200 5.93 21.13 -9.70
N ASN A 201 6.58 22.06 -10.40
CA ASN A 201 5.97 22.87 -11.47
C ASN A 201 4.67 23.53 -11.02
N LEU A 202 4.57 23.83 -9.73
CA LEU A 202 3.39 24.44 -9.16
C LEU A 202 3.42 25.93 -9.52
N PRO A 203 2.48 26.46 -10.34
CA PRO A 203 2.50 27.87 -10.78
C PRO A 203 2.27 28.84 -9.62
N MET A 204 1.90 30.10 -9.92
CA MET A 204 1.33 31.08 -8.96
C MET A 204 0.07 30.59 -8.20
N LEU A 205 -0.28 29.30 -8.28
CA LEU A 205 -1.29 28.61 -7.48
C LEU A 205 -0.77 28.15 -6.10
N LEU A 206 0.50 28.35 -5.72
CA LEU A 206 1.05 27.89 -4.42
C LEU A 206 0.23 28.36 -3.23
N ASN A 207 -0.14 29.64 -3.22
CA ASN A 207 -0.95 30.21 -2.15
C ASN A 207 -2.37 29.63 -2.13
N PHE A 208 -2.95 29.30 -3.28
CA PHE A 208 -4.29 28.71 -3.37
C PHE A 208 -4.29 27.24 -2.98
N PHE A 209 -3.34 26.46 -3.49
CA PHE A 209 -3.17 25.05 -3.17
C PHE A 209 -2.89 24.86 -1.68
N TYR A 210 -1.90 25.58 -1.14
CA TYR A 210 -1.57 25.49 0.28
C TYR A 210 -2.73 25.93 1.17
N LYS A 211 -3.44 27.03 0.85
CA LYS A 211 -4.64 27.44 1.59
C LYS A 211 -5.77 26.40 1.51
N GLY A 212 -5.90 25.71 0.38
CA GLY A 212 -6.92 24.69 0.16
C GLY A 212 -6.67 23.41 0.96
N ILE A 213 -5.43 22.91 1.01
CA ILE A 213 -5.12 21.64 1.68
C ILE A 213 -4.64 21.79 3.13
N SER A 214 -3.99 22.90 3.49
CA SER A 214 -3.39 23.13 4.81
C SER A 214 -4.36 22.93 5.99
N PRO A 215 -5.65 23.30 5.92
CA PRO A 215 -6.59 23.05 7.02
C PRO A 215 -6.77 21.56 7.34
N PHE A 216 -6.48 20.69 6.38
CA PHE A 216 -6.70 19.26 6.49
C PHE A 216 -5.41 18.46 6.77
N LEU A 217 -4.24 19.12 6.73
CA LEU A 217 -2.94 18.50 7.01
C LEU A 217 -2.55 18.71 8.47
N ASP A 218 -2.37 17.60 9.19
CA ASP A 218 -1.75 17.61 10.51
C ASP A 218 -0.28 18.09 10.41
N PRO A 219 0.33 18.57 11.52
CA PRO A 219 1.69 19.11 11.50
C PRO A 219 2.75 18.15 10.93
N ILE A 220 2.66 16.85 11.24
CA ILE A 220 3.65 15.86 10.79
C ILE A 220 3.57 15.70 9.26
N THR A 221 2.35 15.64 8.72
CA THR A 221 2.16 15.57 7.27
C THR A 221 2.64 16.84 6.58
N ARG A 222 2.45 18.01 7.19
CA ARG A 222 2.92 19.30 6.65
C ARG A 222 4.44 19.37 6.53
N ASP A 223 5.16 18.89 7.54
CA ASP A 223 6.63 18.88 7.56
C ASP A 223 7.23 17.94 6.49
N LYS A 224 6.45 16.96 6.04
CA LYS A 224 6.85 16.02 4.97
C LYS A 224 6.65 16.58 3.56
N ILE A 225 5.88 17.66 3.39
CA ILE A 225 5.57 18.22 2.06
C ILE A 225 6.55 19.34 1.72
N ARG A 226 7.15 19.25 0.52
CA ARG A 226 8.05 20.26 -0.04
C ARG A 226 7.51 20.75 -1.38
N PHE A 227 7.47 22.07 -1.54
CA PHE A 227 6.99 22.73 -2.75
C PHE A 227 8.17 23.25 -3.57
N ASN A 228 8.21 22.91 -4.85
CA ASN A 228 9.29 23.18 -5.80
C ASN A 228 10.69 23.00 -5.20
N PRO A 229 11.00 21.89 -4.51
CA PRO A 229 12.35 21.63 -4.03
C PRO A 229 13.27 21.33 -5.22
N ASP A 230 14.58 21.42 -4.99
CA ASP A 230 15.54 20.74 -5.87
C ASP A 230 15.38 19.23 -5.68
N LEU A 231 14.91 18.52 -6.72
CA LEU A 231 14.68 17.09 -6.67
C LEU A 231 15.98 16.29 -6.58
N SER A 232 17.09 16.84 -7.08
CA SER A 232 18.39 16.15 -7.10
C SER A 232 18.99 15.97 -5.70
N ASP A 233 18.60 16.81 -4.75
CA ASP A 233 18.94 16.67 -3.33
C ASP A 233 18.25 15.45 -2.69
N LEU A 234 17.14 14.99 -3.27
CA LEU A 234 16.22 14.05 -2.63
C LEU A 234 16.14 12.71 -3.36
N ILE A 235 16.35 12.71 -4.68
CA ILE A 235 16.23 11.56 -5.56
C ILE A 235 17.56 11.42 -6.33
N PRO A 236 18.20 10.23 -6.35
CA PRO A 236 19.36 9.98 -7.18
C PRO A 236 19.07 10.30 -8.64
N LYS A 237 20.04 10.87 -9.37
CA LYS A 237 19.82 11.33 -10.74
C LYS A 237 19.34 10.19 -11.64
N GLU A 238 19.94 9.02 -11.51
CA GLU A 238 19.57 7.82 -12.25
C GLU A 238 18.20 7.26 -11.90
N GLN A 239 17.58 7.66 -10.79
CA GLN A 239 16.23 7.25 -10.33
C GLN A 239 15.14 8.30 -10.63
N LEU A 240 15.53 9.45 -11.19
CA LEU A 240 14.63 10.56 -11.51
C LEU A 240 14.46 10.68 -13.02
N THR A 241 13.23 10.95 -13.47
CA THR A 241 12.94 11.10 -14.90
C THR A 241 13.59 12.35 -15.48
N ALA A 242 14.04 12.26 -16.74
CA ALA A 242 14.80 13.31 -17.41
C ALA A 242 14.01 14.62 -17.57
N ASP A 243 12.69 14.56 -17.72
CA ASP A 243 11.79 15.72 -17.80
C ASP A 243 11.65 16.50 -16.48
N LEU A 244 12.04 15.88 -15.36
CA LEU A 244 12.13 16.47 -14.04
C LEU A 244 13.58 16.76 -13.61
N GLY A 245 14.52 16.79 -14.56
CA GLY A 245 15.93 17.12 -14.32
C GLY A 245 16.80 15.93 -13.90
N GLY A 246 16.25 14.71 -13.94
CA GLY A 246 16.98 13.48 -13.67
C GLY A 246 17.79 12.95 -14.86
N GLY A 247 18.20 11.71 -14.74
CA GLY A 247 18.99 10.97 -15.73
C GLY A 247 18.25 9.79 -16.35
N TYR A 248 17.01 9.51 -15.94
CA TYR A 248 16.25 8.39 -16.46
C TYR A 248 15.35 8.85 -17.61
N ASP A 249 15.73 8.56 -18.86
CA ASP A 249 14.97 8.96 -20.07
C ASP A 249 13.78 8.01 -20.30
N TYR A 250 12.79 8.13 -19.41
CA TYR A 250 11.60 7.28 -19.37
C TYR A 250 10.51 7.80 -20.31
N GLU A 251 10.00 6.91 -21.16
CA GLU A 251 8.80 7.12 -21.96
C GLU A 251 7.70 6.17 -21.48
N PHE A 252 6.60 6.74 -21.03
CA PHE A 252 5.45 5.96 -20.60
C PHE A 252 4.79 5.28 -21.80
N ASP A 253 4.80 3.95 -21.80
CA ASP A 253 3.96 3.09 -22.64
C ASP A 253 3.05 2.29 -21.72
N HIS A 254 1.73 2.41 -21.90
CA HIS A 254 0.75 1.89 -20.95
C HIS A 254 0.83 0.36 -20.79
N GLU A 255 0.84 -0.40 -21.89
CA GLU A 255 0.87 -1.86 -21.81
C GLU A 255 2.19 -2.36 -21.22
N THR A 256 3.31 -1.78 -21.64
CA THR A 256 4.64 -2.14 -21.11
C THR A 256 4.75 -1.80 -19.62
N TYR A 257 4.31 -0.62 -19.19
CA TYR A 257 4.28 -0.23 -17.78
C TYR A 257 3.39 -1.17 -16.95
N TRP A 258 2.14 -1.35 -17.40
CA TRP A 258 1.14 -2.12 -16.67
C TRP A 258 1.60 -3.57 -16.44
N ASN A 259 2.10 -4.22 -17.49
CA ASN A 259 2.57 -5.60 -17.40
C ASN A 259 3.80 -5.73 -16.48
N GLN A 260 4.75 -4.79 -16.55
CA GLN A 260 5.91 -4.79 -15.63
C GLN A 260 5.49 -4.67 -14.16
N ILE A 261 4.54 -3.77 -13.85
CA ILE A 261 4.04 -3.60 -12.48
C ILE A 261 3.32 -4.86 -11.99
N LEU A 262 2.48 -5.50 -12.82
CA LEU A 262 1.81 -6.74 -12.46
C LEU A 262 2.81 -7.87 -12.19
N GLU A 263 3.81 -8.02 -13.07
CA GLU A 263 4.85 -9.05 -12.95
C GLU A 263 5.68 -8.87 -11.67
N VAL A 264 6.25 -7.68 -11.47
CA VAL A 264 7.14 -7.43 -10.32
C VAL A 264 6.39 -7.51 -8.98
N CYS A 265 5.13 -7.08 -8.94
CA CYS A 265 4.30 -7.15 -7.75
C CYS A 265 3.62 -8.52 -7.58
N GLY A 266 3.76 -9.43 -8.54
CA GLY A 266 3.14 -10.76 -8.54
C GLY A 266 1.61 -10.71 -8.43
N ILE A 267 0.94 -9.90 -9.26
CA ILE A 267 -0.51 -9.72 -9.24
C ILE A 267 -1.17 -10.60 -10.31
N ALA A 268 -2.11 -11.45 -9.89
CA ALA A 268 -2.91 -12.27 -10.78
C ALA A 268 -4.08 -11.47 -11.41
N PRO A 269 -4.66 -11.93 -12.52
CA PRO A 269 -5.77 -11.22 -13.21
C PRO A 269 -7.00 -10.98 -12.33
N ASP A 270 -7.24 -11.81 -11.33
CA ASP A 270 -8.36 -11.67 -10.40
C ASP A 270 -8.05 -10.79 -9.18
N GLY A 271 -6.88 -10.15 -9.15
CA GLY A 271 -6.41 -9.31 -8.04
C GLY A 271 -5.69 -10.08 -6.94
N THR A 272 -5.68 -11.41 -6.98
CA THR A 272 -4.91 -12.22 -6.02
C THR A 272 -3.40 -12.16 -6.34
N ARG A 273 -2.59 -12.95 -5.63
CA ARG A 273 -1.15 -13.02 -5.85
C ARG A 273 -0.82 -14.24 -6.68
N VAL A 274 0.09 -14.08 -7.64
CA VAL A 274 0.71 -15.23 -8.30
C VAL A 274 1.54 -15.95 -7.25
N GLU A 275 1.24 -17.23 -7.00
CA GLU A 275 2.07 -18.08 -6.14
C GLU A 275 3.49 -18.09 -6.71
N LYS A 276 4.42 -17.44 -6.00
CA LYS A 276 5.84 -17.62 -6.29
C LYS A 276 6.19 -19.01 -5.80
N LEU A 277 6.51 -19.92 -6.72
CA LEU A 277 7.13 -21.21 -6.43
C LEU A 277 8.54 -20.97 -5.88
N GLU A 278 8.63 -20.50 -4.64
CA GLU A 278 9.86 -20.49 -3.85
C GLU A 278 9.89 -21.80 -3.05
N PRO A 279 11.04 -22.51 -2.98
CA PRO A 279 11.14 -23.78 -2.27
C PRO A 279 10.78 -23.56 -0.80
N GLU A 280 9.95 -24.44 -0.24
CA GLU A 280 9.43 -24.40 1.12
C GLU A 280 10.53 -24.10 2.16
N SER A 281 10.67 -22.82 2.52
CA SER A 281 11.34 -22.42 3.76
C SER A 281 10.23 -22.07 4.75
N GLU A 282 10.07 -22.94 5.74
CA GLU A 282 9.12 -22.85 6.85
C GLU A 282 8.81 -21.42 7.29
N VAL A 283 7.57 -20.96 7.05
CA VAL A 283 7.02 -19.81 7.75
C VAL A 283 6.79 -20.24 9.19
N LYS A 284 7.77 -20.05 10.07
CA LYS A 284 7.57 -20.20 11.52
C LYS A 284 6.73 -19.02 12.01
N PRO A 285 5.60 -19.27 12.70
CA PRO A 285 4.83 -18.21 13.35
C PRO A 285 5.73 -17.44 14.33
N LEU A 286 5.58 -16.11 14.36
CA LEU A 286 6.37 -15.18 15.17
C LEU A 286 6.04 -15.26 16.69
N LEU A 287 5.65 -16.44 17.18
CA LEU A 287 5.31 -16.74 18.57
C LEU A 287 6.37 -17.56 19.31
N ALA A 288 7.47 -17.95 18.65
CA ALA A 288 8.60 -18.60 19.30
C ALA A 288 9.76 -17.62 19.52
N LEU A 289 9.59 -16.67 20.45
CA LEU A 289 10.74 -16.15 21.17
C LEU A 289 10.96 -17.10 22.36
N ASP A 290 11.76 -18.13 22.13
CA ASP A 290 12.15 -19.07 23.17
C ASP A 290 12.98 -18.36 24.23
N VAL A 291 12.39 -18.28 25.42
CA VAL A 291 13.08 -18.01 26.67
C VAL A 291 13.60 -19.34 27.20
N LYS A 292 14.92 -19.42 27.40
CA LYS A 292 15.71 -20.22 28.37
C LYS A 292 16.93 -20.83 27.65
N GLY A 293 18.13 -20.75 28.20
CA GLY A 293 18.48 -20.87 29.61
C GLY A 293 19.28 -22.17 29.72
N ASP A 294 20.51 -22.03 30.21
CA ASP A 294 21.56 -23.05 30.21
C ASP A 294 21.14 -24.38 30.86
N GLY A 295 21.59 -25.49 30.30
CA GLY A 295 21.45 -26.82 30.91
C GLY A 295 21.78 -27.98 29.97
N GLU A 296 23.01 -28.49 30.03
CA GLU A 296 23.43 -29.79 29.52
C GLU A 296 22.59 -30.95 30.10
N GLN A 297 22.28 -31.97 29.30
CA GLN A 297 22.78 -33.36 29.49
C GLN A 297 22.26 -34.33 28.42
N ASP A 298 23.10 -35.33 28.15
CA ASP A 298 23.02 -36.42 27.17
C ASP A 298 21.81 -37.37 27.34
N GLU A 299 21.33 -37.98 26.24
CA GLU A 299 21.41 -39.45 26.03
C GLU A 299 20.82 -39.95 24.69
N LYS A 300 21.29 -41.15 24.32
CA LYS A 300 21.28 -41.89 23.05
C LYS A 300 19.93 -42.41 22.51
N SER A 301 19.92 -42.55 21.17
CA SER A 301 19.43 -43.68 20.34
C SER A 301 17.94 -44.08 20.34
N SER A 302 17.30 -44.12 19.16
CA SER A 302 17.09 -45.38 18.41
C SER A 302 16.40 -45.13 17.06
N SER A 303 16.63 -46.06 16.15
CA SER A 303 16.20 -46.14 14.76
C SER A 303 14.71 -46.46 14.58
N GLY A 304 14.09 -45.89 13.55
CA GLY A 304 12.80 -46.34 13.02
C GLY A 304 12.55 -45.78 11.63
N GLY A 305 12.84 -46.59 10.60
CA GLY A 305 12.51 -46.25 9.21
C GLY A 305 11.03 -46.37 8.93
N TYR A 306 10.51 -45.55 8.01
CA TYR A 306 9.20 -45.76 7.41
C TYR A 306 9.29 -45.68 5.88
N SER A 307 8.73 -46.72 5.27
CA SER A 307 8.70 -47.02 3.84
C SER A 307 7.75 -46.08 3.10
N ARG A 308 8.17 -45.66 1.91
CA ARG A 308 7.32 -45.05 0.87
C ARG A 308 6.25 -46.07 0.45
N ASN A 309 5.00 -45.62 0.36
CA ASN A 309 3.97 -46.21 -0.47
C ASN A 309 3.57 -45.18 -1.50
N ASP A 310 3.94 -45.45 -2.75
CA ASP A 310 3.40 -44.78 -3.94
C ASP A 310 2.02 -45.38 -4.22
N SER A 311 0.99 -44.53 -4.26
CA SER A 311 -0.29 -44.87 -4.86
C SER A 311 -0.74 -43.69 -5.72
N GLU A 312 -0.71 -43.92 -7.03
CA GLU A 312 -1.24 -43.05 -8.07
C GLU A 312 -2.71 -42.70 -7.79
N VAL A 313 -3.04 -41.41 -7.78
CA VAL A 313 -4.42 -40.93 -7.80
C VAL A 313 -4.70 -40.41 -9.20
N GLN A 314 -5.60 -41.09 -9.90
CA GLN A 314 -6.17 -40.65 -11.17
C GLN A 314 -7.05 -39.41 -10.94
N ILE A 315 -6.82 -38.35 -11.71
CA ILE A 315 -7.62 -37.12 -11.68
C ILE A 315 -8.78 -37.29 -12.67
N GLU A 316 -10.00 -37.42 -12.16
CA GLU A 316 -11.23 -37.30 -12.95
C GLU A 316 -11.51 -35.82 -13.31
N HIS A 317 -11.86 -35.60 -14.58
CA HIS A 317 -12.09 -34.30 -15.17
C HIS A 317 -13.50 -33.79 -14.80
N VAL A 318 -13.59 -32.79 -13.92
CA VAL A 318 -14.87 -32.13 -13.60
C VAL A 318 -15.11 -30.99 -14.60
N PRO A 319 -16.25 -30.97 -15.34
CA PRO A 319 -16.53 -29.93 -16.32
C PRO A 319 -16.89 -28.60 -15.64
N VAL A 320 -16.34 -27.52 -16.17
CA VAL A 320 -16.56 -26.13 -15.74
C VAL A 320 -17.99 -25.68 -16.12
N PRO A 321 -18.80 -25.14 -15.21
CA PRO A 321 -20.11 -24.58 -15.54
C PRO A 321 -19.97 -23.24 -16.30
N PRO A 322 -20.87 -22.94 -17.26
CA PRO A 322 -20.78 -21.71 -18.05
C PRO A 322 -21.11 -20.47 -17.22
N SER A 323 -20.44 -19.36 -17.55
CA SER A 323 -20.60 -18.06 -16.90
C SER A 323 -22.03 -17.50 -17.04
N PRO A 324 -22.61 -16.90 -16.00
CA PRO A 324 -23.92 -16.25 -16.10
C PRO A 324 -23.82 -14.97 -16.94
N GLN A 325 -24.72 -14.87 -17.93
CA GLN A 325 -24.93 -13.67 -18.73
C GLN A 325 -25.47 -12.53 -17.86
N ALA A 326 -24.96 -11.32 -18.10
CA ALA A 326 -25.40 -10.09 -17.46
C ALA A 326 -26.76 -9.64 -18.02
N ASP A 327 -27.75 -9.41 -17.15
CA ASP A 327 -28.81 -8.45 -17.44
C ASP A 327 -29.43 -7.81 -16.18
N SER A 328 -29.61 -6.49 -16.28
CA SER A 328 -30.56 -5.59 -15.61
C SER A 328 -30.42 -5.21 -14.11
N THR A 329 -29.87 -3.99 -13.93
CA THR A 329 -30.45 -2.85 -13.18
C THR A 329 -31.04 -3.06 -11.77
N GLN A 330 -30.29 -2.67 -10.74
CA GLN A 330 -30.80 -1.92 -9.56
C GLN A 330 -29.73 -0.96 -9.01
N PRO A 331 -30.07 0.25 -8.54
CA PRO A 331 -29.10 1.24 -8.11
C PRO A 331 -28.69 1.04 -6.65
N VAL A 332 -27.40 0.73 -6.43
CA VAL A 332 -26.74 0.76 -5.13
C VAL A 332 -26.37 2.21 -4.82
N HIS A 333 -27.34 3.02 -4.40
CA HIS A 333 -27.11 4.46 -4.20
C HIS A 333 -27.43 4.99 -2.79
N ASP A 334 -27.94 4.16 -1.85
CA ASP A 334 -28.54 4.69 -0.61
C ASP A 334 -27.88 4.28 0.73
N GLU A 335 -26.83 3.45 0.76
CA GLU A 335 -26.17 3.11 2.04
C GLU A 335 -24.90 3.91 2.35
N PHE A 336 -24.24 4.49 1.32
CA PHE A 336 -23.01 5.26 1.53
C PHE A 336 -23.25 6.66 2.13
N GLU A 337 -24.44 7.25 1.95
CA GLU A 337 -24.78 8.54 2.57
C GLU A 337 -25.13 8.42 4.05
N ARG A 338 -25.71 7.29 4.50
CA ARG A 338 -26.09 7.10 5.91
C ARG A 338 -24.90 7.04 6.87
N LEU A 339 -23.77 6.47 6.43
CA LEU A 339 -22.54 6.41 7.23
C LEU A 339 -21.85 7.78 7.41
N THR A 340 -22.17 8.78 6.57
CA THR A 340 -21.58 10.12 6.68
C THR A 340 -22.34 11.07 7.59
N LEU A 341 -23.59 10.74 7.96
CA LEU A 341 -24.43 11.59 8.80
C LEU A 341 -24.39 11.24 10.29
N ASP A 342 -24.05 10.00 10.66
CA ASP A 342 -24.14 9.55 12.07
C ASP A 342 -22.86 9.77 12.91
N VAL A 343 -21.74 10.17 12.29
CA VAL A 343 -20.49 10.52 13.03
C VAL A 343 -20.38 12.04 13.29
N GLY A 344 -21.25 12.84 12.68
CA GLY A 344 -21.22 14.31 12.73
C GLY A 344 -21.80 14.93 14.01
N THR A 345 -22.46 14.16 14.87
CA THR A 345 -23.24 14.67 16.01
C THR A 345 -22.66 14.33 17.39
N GLU A 346 -21.66 13.45 17.51
CA GLU A 346 -21.11 13.06 18.83
C GLU A 346 -19.78 13.71 19.22
N VAL A 347 -19.15 14.53 18.36
CA VAL A 347 -17.86 15.19 18.68
C VAL A 347 -18.02 16.68 19.08
N ALA A 348 -19.25 17.18 19.21
CA ALA A 348 -19.53 18.57 19.63
C ALA A 348 -19.93 18.72 21.11
N ALA A 349 -19.76 17.69 21.94
CA ALA A 349 -20.09 17.74 23.37
C ALA A 349 -18.97 17.16 24.26
N SER A 350 -17.72 17.60 24.07
CA SER A 350 -16.63 17.50 25.06
C SER A 350 -15.34 18.09 24.47
N ALA A 351 -15.24 19.42 24.39
CA ALA A 351 -14.00 20.20 24.42
C ALA A 351 -14.33 21.70 24.44
#